data_AF-A0AA97GQK3-F1
#
_entry.id   AF-A0AA97GQK3-F1
#
_cell.length_a   1.000
_cell.length_b   1.000
_cell.length_c   1.000
_cell.angle_alpha   90.00
_cell.angle_beta   90.00
_cell.angle_gamma   90.00
#
_symmetry.space_group_name_H-M   'P 1'
#
loop_
_entity.id
_entity.type
_entity.pdbx_description
1 polymer ?
#
loop_
_entity_poly.entity_id
_entity_poly.type
_entity_poly.pdbx_seq_one_letter_code
_entity_poly.pdbx_strand_id
1 'polypeptide(L)'
;MLELFLQWYRRRFADPQAVALFTLLVSGFVIIFFFSSILAPLLAAIALAYLLEWPTHLLQRAGLSRSFAVSIILTLFAGISAMVILIIAPTAWQQGINLMADLPNMVNRFNEFAQKLPEQYPALVDVGIIDMMADNLRSRMSGIADSVVKASVASLIGIFTLAVYLVLVPLMTFFLLKDKERISQSFLKLLPKNRLLVGKVWVEMNEQITNYLRGKVTEMVIVGVVTYLCFAYFDLRYSVLLSVLVGVAVLIPYIGAVAATIPVVIVGLFQFGIGSEFWYLMLAYLVIQGLDSNVVVPLLFSEAVNLHPLVIILSVVVFGGLWGVWGVFFAIPLATLIKAVIHVWPEDTNELVK
;
A
#
# COMPACT_ATOMS: atom_id res chain seq x y z
N MET A 1 -39.81 -15.72 13.70
CA MET A 1 -38.35 -15.45 13.72
C MET A 1 -37.57 -16.57 13.04
N LEU A 2 -37.61 -17.81 13.55
CA LEU A 2 -36.91 -18.96 12.94
C LEU A 2 -37.42 -19.34 11.54
N GLU A 3 -38.73 -19.30 11.29
CA GLU A 3 -39.29 -19.57 9.95
C GLU A 3 -38.96 -18.49 8.92
N LEU A 4 -38.93 -17.21 9.34
CA LEU A 4 -38.47 -16.11 8.50
C LEU A 4 -36.99 -16.26 8.15
N PHE A 5 -36.16 -16.66 9.12
CA PHE A 5 -34.74 -16.96 8.89
C PHE A 5 -34.54 -18.18 7.98
N LEU A 6 -35.33 -19.24 8.17
CA LEU A 6 -35.28 -20.46 7.34
C LEU A 6 -35.79 -20.23 5.92
N GLN A 7 -36.82 -19.40 5.73
CA GLN A 7 -37.30 -18.98 4.41
C GLN A 7 -36.30 -18.06 3.72
N TRP A 8 -35.70 -17.11 4.44
CA TRP A 8 -34.61 -16.27 3.95
C TRP A 8 -33.41 -17.13 3.52
N TYR A 9 -32.98 -18.08 4.37
CA TYR A 9 -31.88 -19.00 4.08
C TYR A 9 -32.16 -19.89 2.87
N ARG A 10 -33.34 -20.52 2.81
CA ARG A 10 -33.72 -21.38 1.67
C ARG A 10 -33.85 -20.60 0.37
N ARG A 11 -34.33 -19.35 0.38
CA ARG A 11 -34.44 -18.52 -0.84
C ARG A 11 -33.09 -18.05 -1.34
N ARG A 12 -32.20 -17.64 -0.43
CA ARG A 12 -30.91 -17.03 -0.77
C ARG A 12 -29.81 -18.06 -1.08
N PHE A 13 -29.86 -19.23 -0.44
CA PHE A 13 -28.95 -20.36 -0.67
C PHE A 13 -29.59 -21.48 -1.52
N ALA A 14 -30.72 -21.23 -2.17
CA ALA A 14 -31.31 -22.16 -3.14
C ALA A 14 -30.49 -22.25 -4.44
N ASP A 15 -29.81 -21.17 -4.85
CA ASP A 15 -28.95 -21.19 -6.03
C ASP A 15 -27.62 -21.91 -5.70
N PRO A 16 -27.36 -23.10 -6.28
CA PRO A 16 -26.13 -23.83 -6.03
C PRO A 16 -24.86 -23.04 -6.41
N GLN A 17 -24.98 -22.05 -7.31
CA GLN A 17 -23.87 -21.20 -7.72
C GLN A 17 -23.50 -20.16 -6.65
N ALA A 18 -24.49 -19.57 -5.98
CA ALA A 18 -24.27 -18.64 -4.88
C ALA A 18 -23.65 -19.36 -3.66
N VAL A 19 -24.12 -20.57 -3.36
CA VAL A 19 -23.54 -21.40 -2.28
C VAL A 19 -22.09 -21.79 -2.60
N ALA A 20 -21.81 -22.16 -3.85
CA ALA A 20 -20.45 -22.48 -4.30
C ALA A 20 -19.49 -21.29 -4.19
N LEU A 21 -19.94 -20.09 -4.60
CA LEU A 21 -19.14 -18.86 -4.47
C LEU A 21 -18.92 -18.49 -3.00
N PHE A 22 -19.98 -18.51 -2.19
CA PHE A 22 -19.89 -18.21 -0.76
C PHE A 22 -18.93 -19.17 -0.04
N THR A 23 -19.05 -20.47 -0.29
CA THR A 23 -18.16 -21.48 0.32
C THR A 23 -16.72 -21.31 -0.14
N LEU A 24 -16.47 -20.99 -1.41
CA LEU A 24 -15.14 -20.67 -1.92
C LEU A 24 -14.54 -19.43 -1.24
N LEU A 25 -15.32 -18.34 -1.11
CA LEU A 25 -14.86 -17.11 -0.49
C LEU A 25 -14.58 -17.27 1.01
N VAL A 26 -15.49 -17.94 1.73
CA VAL A 26 -15.32 -18.20 3.16
C VAL A 26 -14.14 -19.13 3.41
N SER A 27 -13.99 -20.21 2.65
CA SER A 27 -12.84 -21.11 2.79
C SER A 27 -11.53 -20.41 2.45
N GLY A 28 -11.48 -19.63 1.38
CA GLY A 28 -10.33 -18.81 1.02
C GLY A 28 -9.98 -17.81 2.12
N PHE A 29 -10.96 -17.09 2.65
CA PHE A 29 -10.78 -16.15 3.76
C PHE A 29 -10.22 -16.85 5.01
N VAL A 30 -10.79 -17.99 5.41
CA VAL A 30 -10.32 -18.76 6.58
C VAL A 30 -8.89 -19.23 6.39
N ILE A 31 -8.53 -19.74 5.20
CA ILE A 31 -7.16 -20.16 4.90
C ILE A 31 -6.21 -18.97 5.01
N ILE A 32 -6.52 -17.83 4.38
CA ILE A 32 -5.66 -16.65 4.43
C ILE A 32 -5.58 -16.12 5.88
N PHE A 33 -6.68 -16.14 6.63
CA PHE A 33 -6.70 -15.69 8.03
C PHE A 33 -5.75 -16.51 8.91
N PHE A 34 -5.86 -17.84 8.89
CA PHE A 34 -5.03 -18.71 9.74
C PHE A 34 -3.59 -18.90 9.23
N PHE A 35 -3.37 -18.84 7.90
CA PHE A 35 -2.08 -19.13 7.28
C PHE A 35 -1.41 -17.91 6.65
N SER A 36 -1.84 -16.68 6.96
CA SER A 36 -1.33 -15.43 6.37
C SER A 36 0.20 -15.30 6.44
N SER A 37 0.82 -15.65 7.56
CA SER A 37 2.27 -15.57 7.74
C SER A 37 3.05 -16.53 6.84
N ILE A 38 2.52 -17.74 6.63
CA ILE A 38 3.14 -18.78 5.79
C ILE A 38 2.89 -18.47 4.30
N LEU A 39 1.73 -17.90 3.97
CA LEU A 39 1.34 -17.55 2.61
C LEU A 39 1.91 -16.22 2.14
N ALA A 40 2.49 -15.40 3.02
CA ALA A 40 2.99 -14.07 2.66
C ALA A 40 4.01 -14.06 1.50
N PRO A 41 5.00 -14.99 1.39
CA PRO A 41 5.86 -15.07 0.20
C PRO A 41 5.09 -15.41 -1.07
N LEU A 42 4.07 -16.27 -0.97
CA LEU A 42 3.20 -16.63 -2.09
C LEU A 42 2.35 -15.44 -2.54
N LEU A 43 1.76 -14.69 -1.60
CA LEU A 43 1.00 -13.47 -1.89
C LEU A 43 1.88 -12.42 -2.58
N ALA A 44 3.12 -12.25 -2.13
CA ALA A 44 4.10 -11.40 -2.79
C ALA A 44 4.41 -11.86 -4.22
N ALA A 45 4.63 -13.16 -4.41
CA ALA A 45 4.91 -13.72 -5.73
C ALA A 45 3.71 -13.61 -6.68
N ILE A 46 2.48 -13.79 -6.18
CA ILE A 46 1.26 -13.55 -6.95
C ILE A 46 1.18 -12.09 -7.35
N ALA A 47 1.39 -11.16 -6.41
CA ALA A 47 1.38 -9.73 -6.70
C ALA A 47 2.39 -9.36 -7.80
N LEU A 48 3.64 -9.83 -7.66
CA LEU A 48 4.67 -9.62 -8.68
C LEU A 48 4.33 -10.29 -10.01
N ALA A 49 3.75 -11.50 -10.00
CA ALA A 49 3.34 -12.17 -11.23
C ALA A 49 2.26 -11.37 -11.96
N TYR A 50 1.27 -10.82 -11.25
CA TYR A 50 0.27 -9.92 -11.83
C TYR A 50 0.89 -8.64 -12.40
N LEU A 51 1.82 -8.03 -11.68
CA LEU A 51 2.54 -6.83 -12.13
C LEU A 51 3.36 -7.09 -13.40
N LEU A 52 4.09 -8.20 -13.43
CA LEU A 52 5.01 -8.55 -14.51
C LEU A 52 4.33 -9.24 -15.70
N GLU A 53 3.03 -9.56 -15.62
CA GLU A 53 2.29 -10.18 -16.73
C GLU A 53 2.19 -9.24 -17.94
N TRP A 54 1.90 -7.96 -17.73
CA TRP A 54 1.79 -6.97 -18.82
C TRP A 54 3.08 -6.84 -19.65
N PRO A 55 4.27 -6.58 -19.06
CA PRO A 55 5.50 -6.49 -19.85
C PRO A 55 5.88 -7.85 -20.47
N THR A 56 5.56 -8.97 -19.81
CA THR A 56 5.75 -10.31 -20.40
C THR A 56 4.92 -10.47 -21.68
N HIS A 57 3.65 -10.04 -21.67
CA HIS A 57 2.77 -10.14 -22.83
C HIS A 57 3.21 -9.22 -23.98
N LEU A 58 3.85 -8.07 -23.70
CA LEU A 58 4.43 -7.21 -24.74
C LEU A 58 5.56 -7.93 -25.49
N LEU A 59 6.45 -8.62 -24.77
CA LEU A 59 7.52 -9.41 -25.39
C LEU A 59 6.97 -10.60 -26.18
N GLN A 60 5.91 -11.25 -25.71
CA GLN A 60 5.25 -12.31 -26.46
C GLN A 60 4.64 -11.80 -27.77
N ARG A 61 4.02 -10.60 -27.75
CA ARG A 61 3.52 -9.95 -28.98
C ARG A 61 4.63 -9.61 -29.96
N ALA A 62 5.86 -9.40 -29.48
CA ALA A 62 7.04 -9.22 -30.31
C ALA A 62 7.63 -10.55 -30.86
N GLY A 63 7.00 -11.70 -30.57
CA GLY A 63 7.36 -13.01 -31.12
C GLY A 63 8.20 -13.90 -30.21
N LEU A 64 8.50 -13.49 -28.97
CA LEU A 64 9.25 -14.32 -28.02
C LEU A 64 8.37 -15.42 -27.40
N SER A 65 8.93 -16.61 -27.20
CA SER A 65 8.24 -17.67 -26.43
C SER A 65 7.99 -17.21 -24.98
N ARG A 66 6.91 -17.71 -24.37
CA ARG A 66 6.53 -17.37 -22.97
C ARG A 66 7.70 -17.52 -22.00
N SER A 67 8.44 -18.62 -22.07
CA SER A 67 9.56 -18.88 -21.15
C SER A 67 10.69 -17.85 -21.32
N PHE A 68 11.04 -17.48 -22.56
CA PHE A 68 12.06 -16.47 -22.81
C PHE A 68 11.61 -15.07 -22.38
N ALA A 69 10.36 -14.70 -22.67
CA ALA A 69 9.79 -13.43 -22.23
C ALA A 69 9.82 -13.31 -20.69
N VAL A 70 9.37 -14.34 -19.97
CA VAL A 70 9.37 -14.36 -18.50
C VAL A 70 10.78 -14.25 -17.94
N SER A 71 11.75 -15.00 -18.48
CA SER A 71 13.15 -14.92 -18.03
C SER A 71 13.76 -13.52 -18.22
N ILE A 72 13.52 -12.88 -19.37
CA ILE A 72 14.02 -11.52 -19.66
C ILE A 72 13.40 -10.52 -18.67
N ILE A 73 12.08 -10.54 -18.51
CA ILE A 73 11.38 -9.62 -17.61
C ILE A 73 11.82 -9.81 -16.15
N LEU A 74 11.96 -11.05 -15.69
CA LEU A 74 12.42 -11.29 -14.33
C LEU A 74 13.88 -10.89 -14.11
N THR A 75 14.74 -11.08 -15.11
CA THR A 75 16.14 -10.62 -15.04
C THR A 75 16.20 -9.09 -14.97
N LEU A 76 15.42 -8.40 -15.81
CA LEU A 76 15.32 -6.94 -15.78
C LEU A 76 14.75 -6.42 -14.45
N PHE A 77 13.67 -7.03 -13.97
CA PHE A 77 13.06 -6.69 -12.69
C PHE A 77 14.01 -6.93 -11.52
N ALA A 78 14.74 -8.04 -11.51
CA ALA A 78 15.76 -8.33 -10.50
C ALA A 78 16.90 -7.30 -10.56
N GLY A 79 17.33 -6.89 -11.75
CA GLY A 79 18.33 -5.84 -11.94
C GLY A 79 17.88 -4.48 -11.38
N ILE A 80 16.65 -4.06 -11.71
CA ILE A 80 16.06 -2.81 -11.17
C ILE A 80 15.91 -2.91 -9.65
N SER A 81 15.42 -4.03 -9.13
CA SER A 81 15.27 -4.26 -7.70
C SER A 81 16.62 -4.23 -6.99
N ALA A 82 17.65 -4.84 -7.56
CA ALA A 82 19.01 -4.79 -7.04
C ALA A 82 19.55 -3.35 -7.04
N MET A 83 19.30 -2.55 -8.08
CA MET A 83 19.69 -1.13 -8.08
C MET A 83 19.00 -0.35 -6.95
N VAL A 84 17.70 -0.57 -6.74
CA VAL A 84 16.96 0.05 -5.63
C VAL A 84 17.53 -0.38 -4.27
N ILE A 85 17.75 -1.68 -4.07
CA ILE A 85 18.24 -2.24 -2.80
C ILE A 85 19.69 -1.83 -2.51
N LEU A 86 20.55 -1.75 -3.53
CA LEU A 86 21.98 -1.49 -3.35
C LEU A 86 22.33 0.00 -3.34
N ILE A 87 21.46 0.88 -3.86
CA ILE A 87 21.72 2.33 -3.96
C ILE A 87 20.73 3.13 -3.13
N ILE A 88 19.43 2.98 -3.42
CA ILE A 88 18.38 3.82 -2.81
C ILE A 88 18.18 3.43 -1.34
N ALA A 89 18.05 2.13 -1.05
CA ALA A 89 17.81 1.65 0.31
C ALA A 89 18.92 2.05 1.31
N PRO A 90 20.23 1.86 1.04
CA PRO A 90 21.26 2.31 1.98
C PRO A 90 21.31 3.83 2.12
N THR A 91 21.03 4.58 1.04
CA THR A 91 20.98 6.05 1.10
C THR A 91 19.82 6.53 1.97
N ALA A 92 18.62 5.99 1.76
CA ALA A 92 17.45 6.28 2.58
C ALA A 92 17.68 5.85 4.04
N TRP A 93 18.29 4.68 4.26
CA TRP A 93 18.64 4.19 5.59
C TRP A 93 19.60 5.13 6.32
N GLN A 94 20.67 5.55 5.65
CA GLN A 94 21.63 6.50 6.23
C GLN A 94 20.98 7.85 6.52
N GLN A 95 20.13 8.34 5.60
CA GLN A 95 19.35 9.56 5.83
C GLN A 95 18.39 9.39 7.02
N GLY A 96 17.82 8.20 7.22
CA GLY A 96 17.00 7.87 8.38
C GLY A 96 17.78 7.93 9.69
N ILE A 97 18.98 7.34 9.73
CA ILE A 97 19.88 7.43 10.90
C ILE A 97 20.22 8.90 11.18
N ASN A 98 20.58 9.67 10.15
CA ASN A 98 20.95 11.08 10.30
C ASN A 98 19.75 11.91 10.80
N LEU A 99 18.54 11.67 10.28
CA LEU A 99 17.32 12.33 10.77
C LEU A 99 17.11 12.02 12.26
N MET A 100 17.24 10.76 12.67
CA MET A 100 17.12 10.37 14.08
C MET A 100 18.19 11.03 14.96
N ALA A 101 19.41 11.17 14.47
CA ALA A 101 20.49 11.87 15.18
C ALA A 101 20.24 13.39 15.30
N ASP A 102 19.55 13.98 14.31
CA ASP A 102 19.22 15.41 14.29
C ASP A 102 17.92 15.76 15.02
N LEU A 103 17.04 14.78 15.27
CA LEU A 103 15.77 14.98 15.96
C LEU A 103 15.89 15.72 17.31
N PRO A 104 16.83 15.37 18.22
CA PRO A 104 16.99 16.09 19.48
C PRO A 104 17.31 17.58 19.27
N ASN A 105 18.14 17.89 18.27
CA ASN A 105 18.48 19.27 17.92
C ASN A 105 17.27 20.02 17.35
N MET A 106 16.47 19.35 16.51
CA MET A 106 15.20 19.91 16.02
C MET A 106 14.25 20.23 17.19
N VAL A 107 14.07 19.32 18.14
CA VAL A 107 13.23 19.58 19.33
C VAL A 107 13.76 20.72 20.18
N ASN A 108 15.08 20.81 20.39
CA ASN A 108 15.66 21.93 21.15
C ASN A 108 15.44 23.27 20.44
N ARG A 109 15.63 23.35 19.13
CA ARG A 109 15.33 24.55 18.33
C ARG A 109 13.85 24.91 18.36
N PHE A 110 12.96 23.91 18.34
CA PHE A 110 11.53 24.14 18.50
C PHE A 110 11.20 24.72 19.88
N ASN A 111 11.80 24.19 20.94
CA ASN A 111 11.62 24.73 22.29
C ASN A 111 12.12 26.18 22.39
N GLU A 112 13.29 26.49 21.82
CA GLU A 112 13.81 27.87 21.77
C GLU A 112 12.89 28.82 20.99
N PHE A 113 12.31 28.37 19.87
CA PHE A 113 11.32 29.14 19.12
C PHE A 113 10.01 29.29 19.90
N ALA A 114 9.53 28.21 20.52
CA ALA A 114 8.32 28.18 21.31
C ALA A 114 8.41 29.10 22.54
N GLN A 115 9.57 29.18 23.19
CA GLN A 115 9.78 30.08 24.33
C GLN A 115 9.75 31.56 23.94
N LYS A 116 10.00 31.90 22.66
CA LYS A 116 9.89 33.27 22.13
C LYS A 116 8.47 33.67 21.74
N LEU A 117 7.56 32.70 21.58
CA LEU A 117 6.16 32.94 21.19
C LEU A 117 5.34 33.65 22.29
N PRO A 118 5.44 33.29 23.59
CA PRO A 118 4.80 34.04 24.67
C PRO A 118 5.27 35.49 24.78
N GLU A 119 6.53 35.77 24.44
CA GLU A 119 7.08 37.13 24.42
C GLU A 119 6.48 37.97 23.29
N GLN A 120 6.18 37.35 22.14
CA GLN A 120 5.63 38.04 20.96
C GLN A 120 4.10 38.05 20.91
N TYR A 121 3.43 37.05 21.50
CA TYR A 121 1.98 36.87 21.47
C TYR A 121 1.41 36.39 22.83
N PRO A 122 1.58 37.18 23.92
CA PRO A 122 1.20 36.77 25.28
C PRO A 122 -0.31 36.52 25.47
N ALA A 123 -1.17 37.01 24.56
CA ALA A 123 -2.62 36.80 24.61
C ALA A 123 -3.08 35.47 23.98
N LEU A 124 -2.21 34.76 23.24
CA LEU A 124 -2.55 33.56 22.47
C LEU A 124 -1.82 32.30 22.96
N VAL A 125 -0.74 32.43 23.74
CA VAL A 125 0.15 31.31 24.09
C VAL A 125 0.56 31.38 25.57
N ASP A 126 0.21 30.35 26.34
CA ASP A 126 0.61 30.18 27.75
C ASP A 126 1.95 29.42 27.86
N VAL A 127 2.86 29.95 28.67
CA VAL A 127 4.20 29.39 28.94
C VAL A 127 4.10 27.97 29.53
N GLY A 128 3.12 27.71 30.38
CA GLY A 128 2.96 26.39 31.02
C GLY A 128 2.60 25.27 30.04
N ILE A 129 1.91 25.59 28.94
CA ILE A 129 1.56 24.63 27.89
C ILE A 129 2.81 24.26 27.06
N ILE A 130 3.69 25.22 26.79
CA ILE A 130 4.93 25.00 26.04
C ILE A 130 5.87 24.07 26.81
N ASP A 131 6.07 24.30 28.10
CA ASP A 131 6.97 23.48 28.92
C ASP A 131 6.44 22.04 29.06
N MET A 132 5.13 21.86 29.28
CA MET A 132 4.52 20.53 29.29
C MET A 132 4.63 19.80 27.94
N MET A 133 4.48 20.51 26.81
CA MET A 133 4.67 19.93 25.47
C MET A 133 6.13 19.54 25.24
N ALA A 134 7.08 20.39 25.63
CA ALA A 134 8.51 20.16 25.50
C ALA A 134 8.97 18.92 26.29
N ASP A 135 8.51 18.77 27.53
CA ASP A 135 8.86 17.63 28.39
C ASP A 135 8.22 16.32 27.91
N ASN A 136 6.98 16.37 27.41
CA ASN A 136 6.33 15.22 26.77
C ASN A 136 7.03 14.81 25.46
N LEU A 137 7.51 15.77 24.66
CA LEU A 137 8.28 15.47 23.46
C LEU A 137 9.62 14.82 23.81
N ARG A 138 10.36 15.39 24.77
CA ARG A 138 11.67 14.89 25.22
C ARG A 138 11.58 13.47 25.78
N SER A 139 10.62 13.20 26.66
CA SER A 139 10.41 11.87 27.24
C SER A 139 10.05 10.82 26.18
N ARG A 140 9.16 11.13 25.23
CA ARG A 140 8.84 10.23 24.10
C ARG A 140 10.03 10.00 23.18
N MET A 141 10.85 11.02 22.95
CA MET A 141 12.01 10.93 22.07
C MET A 141 13.11 10.03 22.64
N SER A 142 13.35 10.08 23.95
CA SER A 142 14.26 9.14 24.62
C SER A 142 13.83 7.68 24.46
N GLY A 143 12.51 7.41 24.51
CA GLY A 143 11.96 6.07 24.27
C GLY A 143 12.05 5.60 22.81
N ILE A 144 11.99 6.52 21.84
CA ILE A 144 12.16 6.22 20.41
C ILE A 144 13.61 5.86 20.11
N ALA A 145 14.57 6.62 20.64
CA ALA A 145 16.01 6.36 20.45
C ALA A 145 16.41 4.96 20.96
N ASP A 146 15.95 4.58 22.15
CA ASP A 146 16.16 3.24 22.73
C ASP A 146 15.53 2.12 21.90
N SER A 147 14.39 2.39 21.27
CA SER A 147 13.68 1.41 20.43
C SER A 147 14.38 1.17 19.09
N VAL A 148 14.98 2.21 18.49
CA VAL A 148 15.76 2.11 17.26
C VAL A 148 17.04 1.28 17.45
N VAL A 149 17.72 1.45 18.59
CA VAL A 149 18.91 0.65 18.93
C VAL A 149 18.55 -0.83 19.14
N LYS A 150 17.44 -1.11 19.82
CA LYS A 150 16.93 -2.49 20.01
C LYS A 150 16.48 -3.14 18.70
N ALA A 151 15.83 -2.39 17.81
CA ALA A 151 15.45 -2.86 16.48
C ALA A 151 16.67 -3.21 15.62
N SER A 152 17.79 -2.50 15.78
CA SER A 152 19.05 -2.79 15.09
C SER A 152 19.65 -4.14 15.50
N VAL A 153 19.45 -4.59 16.74
CA VAL A 153 19.92 -5.90 17.25
C VAL A 153 19.00 -7.05 16.82
N ALA A 154 17.69 -6.81 16.64
CA ALA A 154 16.74 -7.78 16.10
C ALA A 154 16.97 -8.10 14.60
N SER A 155 17.86 -7.37 13.93
CA SER A 155 18.14 -7.47 12.49
C SER A 155 18.61 -8.85 12.03
N LEU A 156 19.27 -9.65 12.88
CA LEU A 156 19.77 -10.98 12.48
C LEU A 156 18.65 -11.96 12.10
N ILE A 157 17.52 -11.94 12.83
CA ILE A 157 16.35 -12.77 12.49
C ILE A 157 15.69 -12.24 11.21
N GLY A 158 15.65 -10.91 11.03
CA GLY A 158 15.12 -10.26 9.83
C GLY A 158 15.92 -10.55 8.57
N ILE A 159 17.25 -10.66 8.66
CA ILE A 159 18.13 -11.00 7.52
C ILE A 159 17.82 -12.42 7.01
N PHE A 160 17.60 -13.37 7.90
CA PHE A 160 17.26 -14.74 7.48
C PHE A 160 15.90 -14.78 6.76
N THR A 161 14.88 -14.14 7.32
CA THR A 161 13.57 -14.01 6.66
C THR A 161 13.70 -13.32 5.30
N LEU A 162 14.47 -12.24 5.23
CA LEU A 162 14.73 -11.52 3.99
C LEU A 162 15.41 -12.42 2.95
N ALA A 163 16.42 -13.20 3.34
CA ALA A 163 17.11 -14.13 2.44
C ALA A 163 16.15 -15.20 1.89
N VAL A 164 15.27 -15.75 2.74
CA VAL A 164 14.21 -16.68 2.31
C VAL A 164 13.29 -16.02 1.29
N TYR A 165 12.83 -14.79 1.54
CA TYR A 165 11.98 -14.05 0.60
C TYR A 165 12.69 -13.75 -0.72
N LEU A 166 13.96 -13.35 -0.66
CA LEU A 166 14.77 -12.96 -1.82
C LEU A 166 15.01 -14.13 -2.77
N VAL A 167 14.97 -15.37 -2.27
CA VAL A 167 15.05 -16.60 -3.08
C VAL A 167 13.67 -17.11 -3.48
N LEU A 168 12.75 -17.27 -2.52
CA LEU A 168 11.45 -17.91 -2.77
C LEU A 168 10.54 -17.05 -3.66
N VAL A 169 10.48 -15.74 -3.44
CA VAL A 169 9.55 -14.86 -4.15
C VAL A 169 9.86 -14.81 -5.65
N PRO A 170 11.11 -14.57 -6.10
CA PRO A 170 11.43 -14.62 -7.53
C PRO A 170 11.18 -15.99 -8.16
N LEU A 171 11.50 -17.07 -7.44
CA LEU A 171 11.27 -18.44 -7.92
C LEU A 171 9.78 -18.73 -8.11
N MET A 172 8.95 -18.40 -7.12
CA MET A 172 7.49 -18.55 -7.21
C MET A 172 6.93 -17.65 -8.32
N THR A 173 7.40 -16.42 -8.45
CA THR A 173 6.98 -15.48 -9.49
C THR A 173 7.27 -16.04 -10.88
N PHE A 174 8.45 -16.65 -11.08
CA PHE A 174 8.80 -17.34 -12.32
C PHE A 174 7.81 -18.43 -12.70
N PHE A 175 7.50 -19.35 -11.77
CA PHE A 175 6.55 -20.43 -12.04
C PHE A 175 5.12 -19.92 -12.24
N LEU A 176 4.68 -18.93 -11.46
CA LEU A 176 3.36 -18.32 -11.59
C LEU A 176 3.18 -17.63 -12.95
N LEU A 177 4.18 -16.90 -13.44
CA LEU A 177 4.17 -16.25 -14.76
C LEU A 177 4.26 -17.26 -15.90
N LYS A 178 5.19 -18.22 -15.79
CA LYS A 178 5.46 -19.21 -16.84
C LYS A 178 4.29 -20.17 -17.02
N ASP A 179 3.78 -20.74 -15.93
CA ASP A 179 2.76 -21.79 -15.94
C ASP A 179 1.33 -21.27 -15.63
N LYS A 180 1.11 -19.95 -15.76
CA LYS A 180 -0.17 -19.27 -15.47
C LYS A 180 -1.40 -20.01 -16.01
N GLU A 181 -1.38 -20.41 -17.27
CA GLU A 181 -2.51 -21.09 -17.92
C GLU A 181 -2.78 -22.46 -17.30
N ARG A 182 -1.74 -23.24 -17.00
CA ARG A 182 -1.85 -24.56 -16.37
C ARG A 182 -2.36 -24.43 -14.94
N ILE A 183 -1.85 -23.45 -14.19
CA ILE A 183 -2.27 -23.17 -12.80
C ILE A 183 -3.73 -22.73 -12.79
N SER A 184 -4.12 -21.80 -13.66
CA SER A 184 -5.50 -21.31 -13.78
C SER A 184 -6.47 -22.43 -14.17
N GLN A 185 -6.12 -23.26 -15.16
CA GLN A 185 -6.95 -24.41 -15.55
C GLN A 185 -7.06 -25.44 -14.42
N SER A 186 -6.00 -25.65 -13.64
CA SER A 186 -6.02 -26.55 -12.48
C SER A 186 -6.90 -26.01 -11.36
N PHE A 187 -6.84 -24.71 -11.09
CA PHE A 187 -7.72 -24.04 -10.14
C PHE A 187 -9.20 -24.13 -10.55
N LEU A 188 -9.50 -23.91 -11.84
CA LEU A 188 -10.86 -24.06 -12.38
C LEU A 188 -11.41 -25.49 -12.24
N LYS A 189 -10.56 -26.52 -12.16
CA LYS A 189 -11.01 -27.92 -11.92
C LYS A 189 -11.46 -28.16 -10.48
N LEU A 190 -10.95 -27.40 -9.52
CA LEU A 190 -11.37 -27.47 -8.10
C LEU A 190 -12.76 -26.84 -7.88
N LEU A 191 -13.22 -26.00 -8.81
CA LEU A 191 -14.51 -25.34 -8.70
C LEU A 191 -15.70 -26.29 -9.02
N PRO A 192 -16.82 -26.17 -8.27
CA PRO A 192 -18.05 -26.94 -8.52
C PRO A 192 -18.53 -26.82 -9.97
N LYS A 193 -19.27 -27.81 -10.47
CA LYS A 193 -19.69 -27.90 -11.89
C LYS A 193 -20.53 -26.71 -12.38
N ASN A 194 -21.14 -25.95 -11.48
CA ASN A 194 -22.03 -24.83 -11.78
C ASN A 194 -21.23 -23.51 -11.76
N ARG A 195 -20.44 -23.27 -12.82
CA ARG A 195 -19.28 -22.34 -12.84
C ARG A 195 -19.55 -20.92 -13.31
N LEU A 196 -20.78 -20.59 -13.72
CA LEU A 196 -21.06 -19.31 -14.39
C LEU A 196 -20.77 -18.10 -13.49
N LEU A 197 -21.30 -18.08 -12.26
CA LEU A 197 -21.03 -16.98 -11.33
C LEU A 197 -19.56 -16.90 -10.91
N VAL A 198 -18.94 -18.02 -10.53
CA VAL A 198 -17.53 -18.03 -10.09
C VAL A 198 -16.59 -17.64 -11.23
N GLY A 199 -16.86 -18.09 -12.46
CA GLY A 199 -16.08 -17.73 -13.64
C GLY A 199 -16.17 -16.24 -13.97
N LYS A 200 -17.36 -15.64 -13.85
CA LYS A 200 -17.55 -14.19 -14.03
C LYS A 200 -16.76 -13.39 -12.99
N VAL A 201 -16.92 -13.73 -11.70
CA VAL A 201 -16.17 -13.09 -10.60
C VAL A 201 -14.66 -13.27 -10.78
N TRP A 202 -14.20 -14.44 -11.24
CA TRP A 202 -12.79 -14.69 -11.52
C TRP A 202 -12.23 -13.77 -12.61
N VAL A 203 -12.93 -13.65 -13.74
CA VAL A 203 -12.48 -12.80 -14.86
C VAL A 203 -12.43 -11.34 -14.43
N GLU A 204 -13.50 -10.85 -13.79
CA GLU A 204 -13.60 -9.49 -13.28
C GLU A 204 -12.50 -9.21 -12.25
N MET A 205 -12.27 -10.12 -11.30
CA MET A 205 -11.24 -9.93 -10.28
C MET A 205 -9.84 -10.02 -10.81
N ASN A 206 -9.59 -10.89 -11.78
CA ASN A 206 -8.30 -10.98 -12.44
C ASN A 206 -7.96 -9.65 -13.14
N GLU A 207 -8.93 -9.02 -13.80
CA GLU A 207 -8.75 -7.71 -14.45
C GLU A 207 -8.51 -6.60 -13.41
N GLN A 208 -9.36 -6.52 -12.38
CA GLN A 208 -9.24 -5.51 -11.32
C GLN A 208 -7.91 -5.60 -10.55
N ILE A 209 -7.48 -6.81 -10.18
CA ILE A 209 -6.18 -7.03 -9.50
C ILE A 209 -5.03 -6.62 -10.43
N THR A 210 -5.08 -7.00 -11.71
CA THR A 210 -4.04 -6.63 -12.68
C THR A 210 -3.93 -5.11 -12.81
N ASN A 211 -5.07 -4.42 -13.02
CA ASN A 211 -5.12 -2.98 -13.18
C ASN A 211 -4.69 -2.25 -11.91
N TYR A 212 -5.17 -2.71 -10.75
CA TYR A 212 -4.82 -2.14 -9.46
C TYR A 212 -3.32 -2.22 -9.16
N LEU A 213 -2.69 -3.39 -9.34
CA LEU A 213 -1.27 -3.56 -9.04
C LEU A 213 -0.40 -2.73 -9.99
N ARG A 214 -0.75 -2.71 -11.28
CA ARG A 214 -0.06 -1.88 -12.26
C ARG A 214 -0.21 -0.39 -11.92
N GLY A 215 -1.43 0.04 -11.62
CA GLY A 215 -1.73 1.41 -11.21
C GLY A 215 -0.92 1.80 -9.98
N LYS A 216 -0.96 1.00 -8.91
CA LYS A 216 -0.27 1.30 -7.65
C LYS A 216 1.24 1.39 -7.81
N VAL A 217 1.86 0.46 -8.52
CA VAL A 217 3.31 0.54 -8.76
C VAL A 217 3.67 1.74 -9.62
N THR A 218 2.88 2.05 -10.63
CA THR A 218 3.10 3.24 -11.48
C THR A 218 2.96 4.53 -10.68
N GLU A 219 1.94 4.64 -9.83
CA GLU A 219 1.68 5.76 -8.92
C GLU A 219 2.86 5.97 -7.95
N MET A 220 3.32 4.90 -7.28
CA MET A 220 4.47 4.94 -6.37
C MET A 220 5.73 5.46 -7.04
N VAL A 221 6.01 5.02 -8.28
CA VAL A 221 7.18 5.46 -9.04
C VAL A 221 7.04 6.92 -9.47
N ILE A 222 5.89 7.32 -10.01
CA ILE A 222 5.65 8.70 -10.45
C ILE A 222 5.76 9.66 -9.27
N VAL A 223 5.00 9.42 -8.20
CA VAL A 223 4.97 10.30 -7.03
C VAL A 223 6.33 10.32 -6.35
N GLY A 224 6.97 9.15 -6.17
CA GLY A 224 8.30 9.06 -5.56
C GLY A 224 9.37 9.82 -6.34
N VAL A 225 9.43 9.65 -7.66
CA VAL A 225 10.42 10.34 -8.51
C VAL A 225 10.15 11.83 -8.60
N VAL A 226 8.91 12.25 -8.83
CA VAL A 226 8.56 13.69 -8.91
C VAL A 226 8.84 14.38 -7.58
N THR A 227 8.50 13.74 -6.47
CA THR A 227 8.79 14.26 -5.12
C THR A 227 10.30 14.33 -4.87
N TYR A 228 11.07 13.31 -5.29
CA TYR A 228 12.53 13.34 -5.19
C TYR A 228 13.13 14.52 -5.96
N LEU A 229 12.73 14.70 -7.23
CA LEU A 229 13.23 15.79 -8.06
C LEU A 229 12.89 17.15 -7.47
N CYS A 230 11.68 17.31 -6.91
CA CYS A 230 11.28 18.52 -6.19
C CYS A 230 12.17 18.76 -4.97
N PHE A 231 12.31 17.76 -4.10
CA PHE A 231 13.12 17.89 -2.88
C PHE A 231 14.60 18.12 -3.19
N ALA A 232 15.14 17.48 -4.23
CA ALA A 232 16.50 17.69 -4.70
C ALA A 232 16.70 19.09 -5.27
N TYR A 233 15.71 19.64 -5.98
CA TYR A 233 15.76 21.02 -6.51
C TYR A 233 15.87 22.06 -5.38
N PHE A 234 15.13 21.87 -4.28
CA PHE A 234 15.21 22.73 -3.10
C PHE A 234 16.40 22.41 -2.18
N ASP A 235 17.25 21.43 -2.53
CA ASP A 235 18.32 20.91 -1.68
C ASP A 235 17.82 20.50 -0.27
N LEU A 236 16.60 19.95 -0.21
CA LEU A 236 15.99 19.50 1.04
C LEU A 236 16.79 18.31 1.60
N ARG A 237 17.17 18.41 2.87
CA ARG A 237 17.84 17.33 3.60
C ARG A 237 16.95 16.10 3.64
N TYR A 238 17.59 14.94 3.52
CA TYR A 238 16.90 13.65 3.50
C TYR A 238 15.93 13.48 2.31
N SER A 239 16.19 14.15 1.18
CA SER A 239 15.34 14.13 -0.02
C SER A 239 14.98 12.71 -0.48
N VAL A 240 15.96 11.79 -0.54
CA VAL A 240 15.74 10.38 -0.95
C VAL A 240 14.85 9.65 0.04
N LEU A 241 15.11 9.78 1.35
CA LEU A 241 14.29 9.17 2.40
C LEU A 241 12.86 9.66 2.32
N LEU A 242 12.67 10.99 2.29
CA LEU A 242 11.35 11.61 2.29
C LEU A 242 10.59 11.30 1.00
N SER A 243 11.24 11.30 -0.16
CA SER A 243 10.59 10.97 -1.42
C SER A 243 10.19 9.49 -1.51
N VAL A 244 11.02 8.57 -0.99
CA VAL A 244 10.66 7.15 -0.88
C VAL A 244 9.50 6.98 0.09
N LEU A 245 9.52 7.68 1.22
CA LEU A 245 8.42 7.66 2.20
C LEU A 245 7.12 8.14 1.56
N VAL A 246 7.14 9.29 0.87
CA VAL A 246 5.97 9.83 0.17
C VAL A 246 5.48 8.85 -0.91
N GLY A 247 6.38 8.33 -1.75
CA GLY A 247 6.04 7.37 -2.80
C GLY A 247 5.43 6.08 -2.25
N VAL A 248 5.99 5.51 -1.18
CA VAL A 248 5.44 4.29 -0.53
C VAL A 248 4.15 4.59 0.22
N ALA A 249 4.00 5.77 0.80
CA ALA A 249 2.82 6.14 1.58
C ALA A 249 1.53 6.15 0.73
N VAL A 250 1.64 6.36 -0.58
CA VAL A 250 0.55 6.24 -1.55
C VAL A 250 -0.16 4.85 -1.52
N LEU A 251 0.50 3.82 -0.97
CA LEU A 251 -0.13 2.52 -0.71
C LEU A 251 -1.30 2.58 0.27
N ILE A 252 -1.33 3.58 1.15
CA ILE A 252 -2.37 3.75 2.16
C ILE A 252 -3.22 4.96 1.77
N PRO A 253 -4.39 4.76 1.14
CA PRO A 253 -5.24 5.85 0.68
C PRO A 253 -5.57 6.82 1.81
N TYR A 254 -5.49 8.13 1.51
CA TYR A 254 -5.73 9.27 2.41
C TYR A 254 -4.75 9.39 3.60
N ILE A 255 -4.62 8.33 4.39
CA ILE A 255 -3.79 8.29 5.61
C ILE A 255 -2.32 8.45 5.25
N GLY A 256 -1.87 7.79 4.18
CA GLY A 256 -0.47 7.82 3.76
C GLY A 256 0.00 9.23 3.40
N ALA A 257 -0.78 9.98 2.61
CA ALA A 257 -0.44 11.35 2.25
C ALA A 257 -0.28 12.25 3.49
N VAL A 258 -1.19 12.15 4.45
CA VAL A 258 -1.11 12.90 5.71
C VAL A 258 0.11 12.47 6.52
N ALA A 259 0.32 11.17 6.69
CA ALA A 259 1.43 10.62 7.45
C ALA A 259 2.79 11.02 6.84
N ALA A 260 2.89 11.07 5.52
CA ALA A 260 4.09 11.48 4.80
C ALA A 260 4.34 12.98 4.80
N THR A 261 3.27 13.79 4.85
CA THR A 261 3.37 15.25 4.93
C THR A 261 4.04 15.69 6.23
N ILE A 262 3.77 15.01 7.34
CA ILE A 262 4.32 15.36 8.67
C ILE A 262 5.85 15.48 8.65
N PRO A 263 6.63 14.43 8.30
CA PRO A 263 8.09 14.52 8.27
C PRO A 263 8.59 15.52 7.21
N VAL A 264 7.90 15.69 6.08
CA VAL A 264 8.27 16.67 5.04
C VAL A 264 8.17 18.10 5.58
N VAL A 265 7.05 18.42 6.25
CA VAL A 265 6.84 19.74 6.87
C VAL A 265 7.86 19.98 7.98
N ILE A 266 8.08 18.99 8.85
CA ILE A 266 9.05 19.08 9.95
C ILE A 266 10.44 19.40 9.39
N VAL A 267 10.95 18.57 8.47
CA VAL A 267 12.30 18.76 7.92
C VAL A 267 12.40 20.09 7.18
N GLY A 268 11.41 20.44 6.35
CA GLY A 268 11.39 21.71 5.63
C GLY A 268 11.41 22.91 6.58
N LEU A 269 10.60 22.89 7.63
CA LEU A 269 10.51 23.96 8.62
C LEU A 269 11.84 24.11 9.38
N PHE A 270 12.48 23.01 9.76
CA PHE A 270 13.75 23.07 10.50
C PHE A 270 14.94 23.49 9.63
N GLN A 271 14.91 23.17 8.34
CA GLN A 271 15.96 23.56 7.41
C GLN A 271 15.84 25.03 7.00
N PHE A 272 14.63 25.45 6.62
CA PHE A 272 14.40 26.76 5.98
C PHE A 272 13.73 27.79 6.91
N GLY A 273 13.32 27.40 8.12
CA GLY A 273 12.52 28.25 9.01
C GLY A 273 11.14 28.59 8.41
N ILE A 274 10.52 29.68 8.86
CA ILE A 274 9.26 30.21 8.29
C ILE A 274 9.57 31.15 7.10
N GLY A 275 10.71 30.96 6.44
CA GLY A 275 11.15 31.76 5.31
C GLY A 275 10.36 31.47 4.02
N SER A 276 10.64 32.25 2.97
CA SER A 276 10.02 32.06 1.64
C SER A 276 10.34 30.68 1.05
N GLU A 277 11.54 30.16 1.25
CA GLU A 277 11.96 28.83 0.76
C GLU A 277 11.08 27.70 1.30
N PHE A 278 10.74 27.75 2.59
CA PHE A 278 9.80 26.80 3.20
C PHE A 278 8.44 26.85 2.51
N TRP A 279 7.88 28.05 2.31
CA TRP A 279 6.57 28.20 1.68
C TRP A 279 6.57 27.80 0.21
N TYR A 280 7.65 28.04 -0.54
CA TYR A 280 7.79 27.56 -1.91
C TYR A 280 7.90 26.05 -1.98
N LEU A 281 8.67 25.42 -1.08
CA LEU A 281 8.71 23.97 -0.96
C LEU A 281 7.33 23.39 -0.63
N MET A 282 6.61 23.98 0.34
CA MET A 282 5.28 23.52 0.73
C MET A 282 4.28 23.68 -0.40
N LEU A 283 4.32 24.80 -1.12
CA LEU A 283 3.48 25.01 -2.29
C LEU A 283 3.76 23.97 -3.37
N ALA A 284 5.04 23.74 -3.70
CA ALA A 284 5.43 22.73 -4.68
C ALA A 284 4.99 21.32 -4.26
N TYR A 285 5.17 20.97 -2.99
CA TYR A 285 4.73 19.68 -2.43
C TYR A 285 3.21 19.53 -2.46
N LEU A 286 2.45 20.57 -2.10
CA LEU A 286 0.99 20.57 -2.18
C LEU A 286 0.49 20.45 -3.62
N VAL A 287 1.16 21.08 -4.59
CA VAL A 287 0.87 20.88 -6.01
C VAL A 287 1.09 19.43 -6.40
N ILE A 288 2.18 18.78 -5.96
CA ILE A 288 2.43 17.36 -6.22
C ILE A 288 1.31 16.49 -5.63
N GLN A 289 0.93 16.70 -4.36
CA GLN A 289 -0.17 15.96 -3.72
C GLN A 289 -1.52 16.21 -4.38
N GLY A 290 -1.77 17.45 -4.84
CA GLY A 290 -2.96 17.83 -5.58
C GLY A 290 -3.03 17.14 -6.94
N LEU A 291 -1.92 17.10 -7.68
CA LEU A 291 -1.81 16.39 -8.95
C LEU A 291 -1.95 14.87 -8.77
N ASP A 292 -1.35 14.31 -7.72
CA ASP A 292 -1.50 12.89 -7.40
C ASP A 292 -2.97 12.53 -7.19
N SER A 293 -3.62 13.21 -6.24
CA SER A 293 -5.01 12.93 -5.86
C SER A 293 -6.06 13.25 -6.93
N ASN A 294 -5.83 14.25 -7.80
CA ASN A 294 -6.83 14.71 -8.78
C ASN A 294 -6.51 14.31 -10.22
N VAL A 295 -5.27 13.91 -10.55
CA VAL A 295 -4.87 13.58 -11.92
C VAL A 295 -4.31 12.16 -11.99
N VAL A 296 -3.29 11.85 -11.20
CA VAL A 296 -2.60 10.54 -11.27
C VAL A 296 -3.54 9.42 -10.86
N VAL A 297 -4.23 9.57 -9.72
CA VAL A 297 -5.18 8.55 -9.24
C VAL A 297 -6.32 8.31 -10.24
N PRO A 298 -7.07 9.31 -10.73
CA PRO A 298 -8.14 9.06 -11.71
C PRO A 298 -7.63 8.48 -13.04
N LEU A 299 -6.42 8.85 -13.48
CA LEU A 299 -5.83 8.35 -14.72
C LEU A 299 -5.40 6.88 -14.60
N LEU A 300 -4.85 6.48 -13.45
CA LEU A 300 -4.36 5.12 -13.21
C LEU A 300 -5.46 4.16 -12.74
N PHE A 301 -6.49 4.66 -12.06
CA PHE A 301 -7.55 3.86 -11.46
C PHE A 301 -8.93 4.37 -11.89
N SER A 302 -9.33 4.08 -13.14
CA SER A 302 -10.68 4.39 -13.63
C SER A 302 -11.79 3.74 -12.78
N GLU A 303 -11.50 2.61 -12.12
CA GLU A 303 -12.45 1.87 -11.30
C GLU A 303 -12.52 2.33 -9.83
N ALA A 304 -11.43 2.83 -9.24
CA ALA A 304 -11.40 3.26 -7.84
C ALA A 304 -12.28 4.48 -7.58
N VAL A 305 -12.56 5.27 -8.63
CA VAL A 305 -13.46 6.42 -8.60
C VAL A 305 -14.91 6.02 -8.22
N ASN A 306 -15.28 4.75 -8.33
CA ASN A 306 -16.63 4.26 -8.05
C ASN A 306 -16.86 3.77 -6.59
N LEU A 307 -15.86 3.87 -5.72
CA LEU A 307 -15.99 3.54 -4.29
C LEU A 307 -16.09 4.82 -3.46
N HIS A 308 -17.06 4.86 -2.55
CA HIS A 308 -17.16 5.96 -1.60
C HIS A 308 -15.91 5.99 -0.68
N PRO A 309 -15.29 7.16 -0.41
CA PRO A 309 -14.07 7.25 0.39
C PRO A 309 -14.14 6.53 1.74
N LEU A 310 -15.30 6.59 2.40
CA LEU A 310 -15.55 5.86 3.66
C LEU A 310 -15.36 4.34 3.50
N VAL A 311 -15.78 3.75 2.39
CA VAL A 311 -15.62 2.30 2.13
C VAL A 311 -14.14 1.96 1.99
N ILE A 312 -13.36 2.81 1.33
CA ILE A 312 -11.91 2.63 1.19
C ILE A 312 -11.24 2.68 2.58
N ILE A 313 -11.55 3.69 3.39
CA ILE A 313 -11.00 3.86 4.74
C ILE A 313 -11.37 2.66 5.63
N LEU A 314 -12.65 2.27 5.65
CA LEU A 314 -13.11 1.11 6.43
C LEU A 314 -12.42 -0.18 5.98
N SER A 315 -12.25 -0.37 4.68
CA SER A 315 -11.56 -1.55 4.13
C SER A 315 -10.09 -1.58 4.54
N VAL A 316 -9.40 -0.43 4.51
CA VAL A 316 -8.01 -0.31 5.00
C VAL A 316 -7.91 -0.65 6.49
N VAL A 317 -8.82 -0.15 7.31
CA VAL A 317 -8.83 -0.45 8.75
C VAL A 317 -9.11 -1.92 9.03
N VAL A 318 -10.12 -2.50 8.38
CA VAL A 318 -10.53 -3.89 8.59
C VAL A 318 -9.46 -4.85 8.06
N PHE A 319 -9.10 -4.75 6.78
CA PHE A 319 -8.12 -5.68 6.19
C PHE A 319 -6.72 -5.42 6.71
N GLY A 320 -6.35 -4.16 6.95
CA GLY A 320 -5.07 -3.82 7.58
C GLY A 320 -4.94 -4.39 8.99
N GLY A 321 -6.02 -4.39 9.78
CA GLY A 321 -6.04 -5.06 11.09
C GLY A 321 -5.91 -6.58 11.01
N LEU A 322 -6.43 -7.21 9.96
CA LEU A 322 -6.42 -8.67 9.79
C LEU A 322 -5.10 -9.21 9.23
N TRP A 323 -4.53 -8.54 8.22
CA TRP A 323 -3.39 -9.05 7.44
C TRP A 323 -2.19 -8.08 7.38
N GLY A 324 -2.22 -7.02 8.18
CA GLY A 324 -1.15 -6.03 8.22
C GLY A 324 -0.98 -5.33 6.87
N VAL A 325 0.28 -5.20 6.43
CA VAL A 325 0.63 -4.50 5.18
C VAL A 325 -0.07 -5.10 3.96
N TRP A 326 -0.22 -6.43 3.89
CA TRP A 326 -0.93 -7.08 2.79
C TRP A 326 -2.41 -6.70 2.74
N GLY A 327 -3.05 -6.60 3.91
CA GLY A 327 -4.45 -6.20 4.00
C GLY A 327 -4.68 -4.75 3.60
N VAL A 328 -3.77 -3.84 3.99
CA VAL A 328 -3.80 -2.45 3.53
C VAL A 328 -3.59 -2.36 2.01
N PHE A 329 -2.57 -3.05 1.50
CA PHE A 329 -2.24 -3.05 0.08
C PHE A 329 -3.40 -3.55 -0.79
N PHE A 330 -4.07 -4.63 -0.39
CA PHE A 330 -5.19 -5.20 -1.14
C PHE A 330 -6.57 -4.68 -0.72
N ALA A 331 -6.65 -3.65 0.13
CA ALA A 331 -7.91 -3.16 0.69
C ALA A 331 -8.93 -2.78 -0.39
N ILE A 332 -8.49 -2.09 -1.46
CA ILE A 332 -9.36 -1.67 -2.57
C ILE A 332 -9.86 -2.88 -3.39
N PRO A 333 -9.00 -3.77 -3.92
CA PRO A 333 -9.46 -4.99 -4.58
C PRO A 333 -10.42 -5.84 -3.74
N LEU A 334 -10.16 -5.96 -2.44
CA LEU A 334 -11.03 -6.70 -1.52
C LEU A 334 -12.37 -6.00 -1.27
N ALA A 335 -12.39 -4.67 -1.19
CA ALA A 335 -13.62 -3.90 -1.12
C ALA A 335 -14.46 -4.08 -2.38
N THR A 336 -13.83 -4.04 -3.56
CA THR A 336 -14.52 -4.26 -4.83
C THR A 336 -14.99 -5.70 -4.97
N LEU A 337 -14.23 -6.68 -4.47
CA LEU A 337 -14.67 -8.08 -4.39
C LEU A 337 -15.97 -8.19 -3.57
N ILE A 338 -16.02 -7.57 -2.39
CA ILE A 338 -17.23 -7.56 -1.56
C ILE A 338 -18.40 -6.92 -2.32
N LYS A 339 -18.16 -5.77 -2.96
CA LYS A 339 -19.19 -5.08 -3.77
C LYS A 339 -19.70 -5.95 -4.92
N ALA A 340 -18.80 -6.61 -5.67
CA ALA A 340 -19.13 -7.49 -6.78
C ALA A 340 -19.93 -8.71 -6.30
N VAL A 341 -19.53 -9.31 -5.18
CA VAL A 341 -20.25 -10.44 -4.57
C VAL A 341 -21.65 -10.03 -4.13
N ILE A 342 -21.82 -8.85 -3.51
CA ILE A 342 -23.13 -8.33 -3.12
C ILE A 342 -24.02 -8.08 -4.35
N HIS A 343 -23.46 -7.50 -5.41
CA HIS A 343 -24.21 -7.17 -6.64
C HIS A 343 -24.63 -8.41 -7.45
N VAL A 344 -23.78 -9.44 -7.47
CA VAL A 344 -24.05 -10.70 -8.14
C VAL A 344 -24.93 -11.62 -7.28
N TRP A 345 -25.05 -11.32 -5.99
CA TRP A 345 -25.92 -12.06 -5.09
C TRP A 345 -27.38 -11.90 -5.54
N PRO A 346 -28.18 -12.98 -5.64
CA PRO A 346 -29.54 -12.90 -6.13
C PRO A 346 -30.34 -11.83 -5.33
N GLU A 347 -30.68 -10.72 -5.98
CA GLU A 347 -31.62 -9.74 -5.45
C GLU A 347 -33.04 -10.16 -5.79
N ASP A 348 -33.96 -9.99 -4.84
CA ASP A 348 -35.39 -10.25 -5.03
C ASP A 348 -35.97 -9.22 -6.02
N THR A 349 -35.74 -9.37 -7.32
CA THR A 349 -36.49 -8.62 -8.35
C THR A 349 -37.86 -9.28 -8.52
N ASN A 350 -38.71 -9.14 -7.51
CA ASN A 350 -40.13 -9.50 -7.59
C ASN A 350 -41.04 -8.52 -6.83
N GLU A 351 -40.61 -7.27 -6.70
CA GLU A 351 -41.50 -6.16 -6.36
C GLU A 351 -41.33 -5.06 -7.40
N LEU A 352 -42.28 -4.99 -8.33
CA LEU A 352 -42.85 -3.84 -9.05
C LEU A 352 -43.53 -4.30 -10.35
N VAL A 353 -44.38 -5.33 -10.27
CA VAL A 353 -45.57 -5.47 -11.11
C VAL A 353 -46.71 -5.85 -10.19
N LYS A 354 -47.31 -4.85 -9.56
CA LYS A 354 -48.69 -4.89 -9.06
C LYS A 354 -49.35 -3.56 -9.35
#